data_AF-A0A520ZAJ4-F1
#
_entry.id   AF-A0A520ZAJ4-F1
#
_cell.length_a   1.000
_cell.length_b   1.000
_cell.length_c   1.000
_cell.angle_alpha   90.00
_cell.angle_beta   90.00
_cell.angle_gamma   90.00
#
_symmetry.space_group_name_H-M   'P 1'
#
loop_
_entity.id
_entity.type
_entity.pdbx_description
1 polymer ?
#
loop_
_entity_poly.entity_id
_entity_poly.type
_entity_poly.pdbx_seq_one_letter_code
_entity_poly.pdbx_strand_id
1 'polypeptide(L)'
;MSIDHIVTPLDSAQLDSKEHYAFYHEMVEHALKELIESMSTNEICNDLEMVFFKQYCDLLLYSIEAMRIKYMYDEEDNMNIDLADSGFPNYLEFRYLFNDLALRDNYISKLPDLEKIKEEFLDTLLRKKEHVSKQKLFQAASLRYYTTVEQKFIYNRFVQGKIVETPDDINSKYMTSWSFYDVTYNRPFVCFMYFDTGRGNIDNYRNDIYDVLKNSADRHMALDTMAYGIDRKLQDVFPKHIKRIDLGPLHNVFAKDENVMTHTILDGIAKKEIGLESFAFSLKIDEVYSGSEFKEGSYFSKQTLQKWDYVIKQPYVFAPHRIIQLLYDKAPELMNELAKPPFQLSDLVIDKI
;
A
#
# COMPACT_ATOMS: atom_id res chain seq x y z
N MET A 1 -23.14 -8.03 -1.22
CA MET A 1 -22.17 -9.10 -1.52
C MET A 1 -22.08 -9.17 -3.01
N SER A 2 -21.03 -8.60 -3.60
CA SER A 2 -20.72 -8.83 -5.01
C SER A 2 -20.37 -10.30 -5.15
N ILE A 3 -21.06 -10.95 -6.08
CA ILE A 3 -20.66 -12.24 -6.64
C ILE A 3 -19.36 -11.95 -7.43
N ASP A 4 -18.40 -12.88 -7.36
CA ASP A 4 -17.11 -12.91 -8.08
C ASP A 4 -15.89 -12.24 -7.43
N HIS A 5 -15.48 -12.76 -6.28
CA HIS A 5 -14.05 -12.95 -6.00
C HIS A 5 -13.86 -14.37 -5.48
N ILE A 6 -13.64 -15.30 -6.41
CA ILE A 6 -13.23 -16.66 -6.04
C ILE A 6 -11.79 -16.52 -5.59
N VAL A 7 -11.51 -16.75 -4.30
CA VAL A 7 -10.13 -16.77 -3.81
C VAL A 7 -9.35 -17.83 -4.58
N THR A 8 -8.29 -17.41 -5.28
CA THR A 8 -7.48 -18.29 -6.10
C THR A 8 -6.16 -18.63 -5.41
N PRO A 9 -5.46 -19.71 -5.83
CA PRO A 9 -4.10 -19.96 -5.38
C PRO A 9 -3.11 -18.82 -5.72
N LEU A 10 -3.42 -17.95 -6.68
CA LEU A 10 -2.58 -16.83 -7.07
C LEU A 10 -2.66 -15.65 -6.09
N ASP A 11 -3.76 -15.54 -5.35
CA ASP A 11 -3.96 -14.54 -4.29
C ASP A 11 -3.04 -14.79 -3.08
N SER A 12 -2.38 -15.97 -3.04
CA SER A 12 -1.48 -16.42 -1.99
C SER A 12 -0.39 -17.34 -2.56
N ALA A 13 0.42 -16.80 -3.48
CA ALA A 13 1.49 -17.52 -4.13
C ALA A 13 2.85 -17.33 -3.42
N GLN A 14 3.68 -18.37 -3.46
CA GLN A 14 5.07 -18.31 -3.00
C GLN A 14 6.01 -18.12 -4.18
N LEU A 15 7.10 -17.37 -3.97
CA LEU A 15 8.16 -17.23 -4.96
C LEU A 15 9.04 -18.48 -4.98
N ASP A 16 9.48 -18.88 -6.18
CA ASP A 16 10.15 -20.16 -6.40
C ASP A 16 11.57 -20.24 -5.82
N SER A 17 12.21 -19.11 -5.49
CA SER A 17 13.58 -19.07 -4.95
C SER A 17 13.86 -17.84 -4.07
N LYS A 18 14.97 -17.88 -3.32
CA LYS A 18 15.41 -16.73 -2.50
C LYS A 18 15.97 -15.58 -3.34
N GLU A 19 16.47 -15.86 -4.54
CA GLU A 19 16.86 -14.84 -5.52
C GLU A 19 15.62 -14.11 -6.05
N HIS A 20 14.56 -14.85 -6.41
CA HIS A 20 13.26 -14.24 -6.76
C HIS A 20 12.72 -13.40 -5.60
N TYR A 21 12.85 -13.89 -4.37
CA TYR A 21 12.43 -13.16 -3.17
C TYR A 21 13.19 -11.84 -3.00
N ALA A 22 14.51 -11.87 -3.07
CA ALA A 22 15.34 -10.65 -2.98
C ALA A 22 14.98 -9.65 -4.09
N PHE A 23 14.85 -10.15 -5.32
CA PHE A 23 14.52 -9.33 -6.48
C PHE A 23 13.12 -8.69 -6.38
N TYR A 24 12.12 -9.45 -5.94
CA TYR A 24 10.78 -8.92 -5.68
C TYR A 24 10.82 -7.77 -4.66
N HIS A 25 11.53 -7.96 -3.54
CA HIS A 25 11.61 -6.92 -2.51
C HIS A 25 12.29 -5.65 -3.00
N GLU A 26 13.39 -5.79 -3.75
CA GLU A 26 14.10 -4.66 -4.36
C GLU A 26 13.20 -3.89 -5.34
N MET A 27 12.45 -4.62 -6.17
CA MET A 27 11.52 -4.02 -7.13
C MET A 27 10.37 -3.28 -6.45
N VAL A 28 9.71 -3.89 -5.46
CA VAL A 28 8.60 -3.26 -4.73
C VAL A 28 9.08 -2.02 -3.98
N GLU A 29 10.25 -2.10 -3.34
CA GLU A 29 10.86 -0.97 -2.62
C GLU A 29 11.17 0.19 -3.58
N HIS A 30 11.83 -0.11 -4.70
CA HIS A 30 12.17 0.87 -5.74
C HIS A 30 10.90 1.51 -6.31
N ALA A 31 9.94 0.71 -6.77
CA ALA A 31 8.72 1.19 -7.39
C ALA A 31 7.89 2.09 -6.46
N LEU A 32 7.77 1.74 -5.17
CA LEU A 32 7.06 2.57 -4.20
C LEU A 32 7.78 3.88 -3.90
N LYS A 33 9.12 3.88 -3.79
CA LYS A 33 9.89 5.11 -3.56
C LYS A 33 9.76 6.06 -4.74
N GLU A 34 9.95 5.55 -5.96
CA GLU A 34 9.78 6.31 -7.20
C GLU A 34 8.34 6.84 -7.35
N LEU A 35 7.34 6.04 -6.97
CA LEU A 35 5.94 6.47 -6.95
C LEU A 35 5.73 7.65 -5.98
N ILE A 36 6.25 7.59 -4.76
CA ILE A 36 6.12 8.67 -3.77
C ILE A 36 6.73 9.97 -4.31
N GLU A 37 7.93 9.90 -4.87
CA GLU A 37 8.60 11.06 -5.46
C GLU A 37 7.80 11.62 -6.64
N SER A 38 7.38 10.75 -7.57
CA SER A 38 6.60 11.15 -8.75
C SER A 38 5.25 11.75 -8.39
N MET A 39 4.54 11.22 -7.38
CA MET A 39 3.29 11.76 -6.86
C MET A 39 3.47 13.20 -6.34
N SER A 40 4.61 13.46 -5.68
CA SER A 40 4.97 14.79 -5.18
C SER A 40 5.31 15.75 -6.31
N THR A 41 6.21 15.35 -7.22
CA THR A 41 6.71 16.20 -8.30
C THR A 41 5.62 16.60 -9.30
N ASN A 42 4.65 15.72 -9.53
CA ASN A 42 3.57 15.95 -10.48
C ASN A 42 2.29 16.52 -9.83
N GLU A 43 2.35 16.91 -8.56
CA GLU A 43 1.26 17.54 -7.80
C GLU A 43 -0.06 16.75 -7.91
N ILE A 44 0.02 15.41 -7.87
CA ILE A 44 -1.16 14.52 -7.94
C ILE A 44 -1.91 14.54 -6.60
N CYS A 45 -1.16 14.76 -5.52
CA CYS A 45 -1.67 15.11 -4.20
C CYS A 45 -1.18 16.51 -3.85
N ASN A 46 -1.99 17.25 -3.10
CA ASN A 46 -1.51 18.51 -2.51
C ASN A 46 -0.51 18.25 -1.37
N ASP A 47 0.18 19.30 -0.92
CA ASP A 47 1.21 19.20 0.12
C ASP A 47 0.72 18.50 1.39
N LEU A 48 -0.51 18.79 1.81
CA LEU A 48 -1.09 18.22 3.02
C LEU A 48 -1.42 16.73 2.84
N GLU A 49 -1.99 16.35 1.70
CA GLU A 49 -2.22 14.95 1.32
C GLU A 49 -0.91 14.18 1.23
N MET A 50 0.13 14.77 0.62
CA MET A 50 1.44 14.15 0.44
C MET A 50 2.11 13.79 1.76
N VAL A 51 1.96 14.60 2.81
CA VAL A 51 2.49 14.30 4.15
C VAL A 51 1.93 12.97 4.67
N PHE A 52 0.62 12.75 4.59
CA PHE A 52 0.00 11.52 5.07
C PHE A 52 0.22 10.35 4.11
N PHE A 53 0.12 10.59 2.80
CA PHE A 53 0.40 9.58 1.77
C PHE A 53 1.77 8.95 1.98
N LYS A 54 2.81 9.78 2.13
CA LYS A 54 4.17 9.31 2.41
C LYS A 54 4.25 8.52 3.72
N GLN A 55 3.58 8.95 4.79
CA GLN A 55 3.56 8.21 6.06
C GLN A 55 2.96 6.81 5.91
N TYR A 56 1.87 6.66 5.15
CA TYR A 56 1.26 5.35 4.90
C TYR A 56 2.16 4.45 4.06
N CYS A 57 2.79 5.00 3.00
CA CYS A 57 3.75 4.25 2.19
C CYS A 57 5.00 3.86 2.98
N ASP A 58 5.50 4.73 3.88
CA ASP A 58 6.63 4.44 4.75
C ASP A 58 6.30 3.27 5.73
N LEU A 59 5.08 3.23 6.29
CA LEU A 59 4.62 2.09 7.11
C LEU A 59 4.51 0.79 6.31
N LEU A 60 4.02 0.88 5.08
CA LEU A 60 3.93 -0.25 4.16
C LEU A 60 5.33 -0.80 3.82
N LEU A 61 6.25 0.07 3.41
CA LEU A 61 7.65 -0.25 3.13
C LEU A 61 8.35 -0.86 4.36
N TYR A 62 8.14 -0.29 5.55
CA TYR A 62 8.68 -0.84 6.79
C TYR A 62 8.21 -2.27 7.05
N SER A 63 6.92 -2.54 6.79
CA SER A 63 6.35 -3.88 6.95
C SER A 63 6.91 -4.87 5.93
N ILE A 64 7.05 -4.44 4.68
CA ILE A 64 7.65 -5.25 3.60
C ILE A 64 9.12 -5.56 3.93
N GLU A 65 9.89 -4.59 4.43
CA GLU A 65 11.27 -4.81 4.89
C GLU A 65 11.33 -5.77 6.08
N ALA A 66 10.38 -5.68 7.02
CA ALA A 66 10.28 -6.63 8.12
C ALA A 66 10.01 -8.07 7.62
N MET A 67 9.16 -8.23 6.59
CA MET A 67 8.97 -9.52 5.93
C MET A 67 10.27 -10.01 5.29
N ARG A 68 10.98 -9.12 4.57
CA ARG A 68 12.28 -9.40 3.95
C ARG A 68 13.25 -10.04 4.93
N ILE A 69 13.42 -9.43 6.10
CA ILE A 69 14.33 -9.93 7.13
C ILE A 69 13.84 -11.27 7.70
N LYS A 70 12.53 -11.40 7.96
CA LYS A 70 11.93 -12.60 8.54
C LYS A 70 12.12 -13.82 7.65
N TYR A 71 11.75 -13.74 6.37
CA TYR A 71 11.66 -14.91 5.50
C TYR A 71 12.93 -15.19 4.66
N MET A 72 13.92 -14.28 4.61
CA MET A 72 15.10 -14.44 3.74
C MET A 72 15.85 -15.77 3.97
N TYR A 73 16.03 -16.15 5.23
CA TYR A 73 16.79 -17.34 5.62
C TYR A 73 15.95 -18.43 6.27
N ASP A 74 14.63 -18.26 6.28
CA ASP A 74 13.70 -19.28 6.73
C ASP A 74 13.59 -20.38 5.66
N GLU A 75 13.82 -21.63 6.03
CA GLU A 75 13.72 -22.79 5.13
C GLU A 75 12.37 -23.49 5.24
N GLU A 76 11.59 -23.22 6.28
CA GLU A 76 10.30 -23.86 6.54
C GLU A 76 9.14 -23.02 6.03
N ASP A 77 9.24 -21.70 6.18
CA ASP A 77 8.18 -20.75 5.80
C ASP A 77 8.62 -19.78 4.68
N ASN A 78 7.67 -19.42 3.82
CA ASN A 78 7.83 -18.41 2.77
C ASN A 78 6.71 -17.38 2.85
N MET A 79 7.02 -16.14 2.47
CA MET A 79 6.05 -15.07 2.34
C MET A 79 5.10 -15.34 1.17
N ASN A 80 3.79 -15.22 1.40
CA ASN A 80 2.81 -15.26 0.33
C ASN A 80 2.60 -13.87 -0.28
N ILE A 81 2.52 -13.82 -1.60
CA ILE A 81 2.30 -12.62 -2.41
C ILE A 81 1.04 -12.84 -3.24
N ASP A 82 0.26 -11.79 -3.43
CA ASP A 82 -0.82 -11.81 -4.40
C ASP A 82 -0.24 -11.45 -5.78
N LEU A 83 -0.12 -12.48 -6.62
CA LEU A 83 0.41 -12.38 -7.97
C LEU A 83 -0.69 -12.15 -9.01
N ALA A 84 -1.96 -12.13 -8.64
CA ALA A 84 -3.03 -11.79 -9.55
C ALA A 84 -3.09 -10.26 -9.71
N ASP A 85 -4.11 -9.60 -9.19
CA ASP A 85 -4.35 -8.18 -9.44
C ASP A 85 -3.69 -7.25 -8.41
N SER A 86 -2.59 -7.64 -7.76
CA SER A 86 -1.96 -6.83 -6.71
C SER A 86 -0.48 -6.50 -6.97
N GLY A 87 0.40 -7.50 -6.85
CA GLY A 87 1.85 -7.29 -6.78
C GLY A 87 2.37 -6.93 -5.38
N PHE A 88 1.54 -7.04 -4.34
CA PHE A 88 1.92 -6.82 -2.92
C PHE A 88 1.80 -8.11 -2.08
N PRO A 89 2.41 -8.17 -0.88
CA PRO A 89 2.28 -9.33 0.01
C PRO A 89 0.83 -9.58 0.41
N ASN A 90 0.42 -10.84 0.57
CA ASN A 90 -0.93 -11.14 1.04
C ASN A 90 -1.19 -10.50 2.42
N TYR A 91 -2.42 -10.00 2.65
CA TYR A 91 -2.76 -9.33 3.91
C TYR A 91 -2.45 -10.17 5.17
N LEU A 92 -2.57 -11.50 5.10
CA LEU A 92 -2.28 -12.39 6.23
C LEU A 92 -0.82 -12.28 6.70
N GLU A 93 0.12 -11.95 5.82
CA GLU A 93 1.52 -11.78 6.18
C GLU A 93 1.72 -10.62 7.18
N PHE A 94 0.99 -9.52 7.00
CA PHE A 94 1.00 -8.40 7.94
C PHE A 94 0.48 -8.82 9.32
N ARG A 95 -0.59 -9.62 9.33
CA ARG A 95 -1.16 -10.16 10.57
C ARG A 95 -0.19 -11.12 11.26
N TYR A 96 0.50 -11.97 10.51
CA TYR A 96 1.51 -12.87 11.05
C TYR A 96 2.68 -12.11 11.66
N LEU A 97 3.22 -11.10 10.96
CA LEU A 97 4.25 -10.23 11.54
C LEU A 97 3.79 -9.57 12.84
N PHE A 98 2.58 -9.02 12.86
CA PHE A 98 2.06 -8.36 14.05
C PHE A 98 1.97 -9.30 15.26
N ASN A 99 1.44 -10.51 15.06
CA ASN A 99 1.31 -11.51 16.13
C ASN A 99 2.67 -12.06 16.58
N ASP A 100 3.59 -12.27 15.64
CA ASP A 100 4.92 -12.80 15.91
C ASP A 100 5.73 -11.83 16.80
N LEU A 101 5.71 -10.54 16.48
CA LEU A 101 6.36 -9.50 17.28
C LEU A 101 5.75 -9.33 18.67
N ALA A 102 4.49 -9.73 18.88
CA ALA A 102 3.88 -9.73 20.22
C ALA A 102 4.54 -10.75 21.15
N LEU A 103 5.17 -11.79 20.59
CA LEU A 103 5.84 -12.86 21.31
C LEU A 103 7.36 -12.66 21.40
N ARG A 104 7.88 -11.53 20.91
CA ARG A 104 9.31 -11.21 20.80
C ARG A 104 10.13 -11.58 22.03
N ASP A 105 9.70 -11.18 23.23
CA ASP A 105 10.49 -11.36 24.44
C ASP A 105 10.70 -12.86 24.79
N ASN A 106 9.76 -13.72 24.39
CA ASN A 106 9.87 -15.18 24.53
C ASN A 106 10.86 -15.80 23.54
N TYR A 107 11.09 -15.16 22.39
CA TYR A 107 12.03 -15.62 21.36
C TYR A 107 13.44 -15.11 21.62
N ILE A 108 13.61 -13.81 21.91
CA ILE A 108 14.92 -13.19 22.15
C ILE A 108 15.67 -13.90 23.28
N SER A 109 14.98 -14.30 24.35
CA SER A 109 15.60 -15.00 25.49
C SER A 109 16.19 -16.37 25.13
N LYS A 110 15.81 -16.95 23.98
CA LYS A 110 16.31 -18.24 23.48
C LYS A 110 17.39 -18.08 22.41
N LEU A 111 17.61 -16.87 21.90
CA LEU A 111 18.57 -16.60 20.84
C LEU A 111 19.97 -16.33 21.41
N PRO A 112 21.03 -16.64 20.65
CA PRO A 112 22.39 -16.27 21.03
C PRO A 112 22.55 -14.74 21.10
N ASP A 113 23.51 -14.29 21.90
CA ASP A 113 23.87 -12.87 21.98
C ASP A 113 24.44 -12.34 20.65
N LEU A 114 24.10 -11.10 20.29
CA LEU A 114 24.49 -10.49 19.02
C LEU A 114 26.01 -10.45 18.83
N GLU A 115 26.77 -10.13 19.88
CA GLU A 115 28.23 -10.02 19.77
C GLU A 115 28.87 -11.39 19.56
N LYS A 116 28.31 -12.45 20.16
CA LYS A 116 28.74 -13.83 19.90
C LYS A 116 28.51 -14.24 18.45
N ILE A 117 27.33 -13.93 17.89
CA ILE A 117 27.03 -14.23 16.48
C ILE A 117 28.03 -13.52 15.56
N LYS A 118 28.32 -12.23 15.80
CA LYS A 118 29.29 -11.46 15.03
C LYS A 118 30.70 -12.05 15.11
N GLU A 119 31.17 -12.38 16.32
CA GLU A 119 32.49 -12.97 16.52
C GLU A 119 32.63 -14.31 15.78
N GLU A 120 31.61 -15.17 15.87
CA GLU A 120 31.58 -16.44 15.14
C GLU A 120 31.59 -16.25 13.62
N PHE A 121 30.90 -15.24 13.10
CA PHE A 121 30.89 -14.92 11.67
C PHE A 121 32.26 -14.43 11.22
N LEU A 122 32.88 -13.52 11.98
CA LEU A 122 34.22 -13.00 11.67
C LEU A 122 35.28 -14.11 11.70
N ASP A 123 35.21 -15.02 12.68
CA ASP A 123 36.10 -16.18 12.73
C ASP A 123 35.89 -17.10 11.51
N THR A 124 34.63 -17.39 11.16
CA THR A 124 34.29 -18.25 10.02
C THR A 124 34.76 -17.63 8.69
N LEU A 125 34.48 -16.35 8.46
CA LEU A 125 34.79 -15.67 7.20
C LEU A 125 36.26 -15.27 7.07
N LEU A 126 36.88 -14.74 8.12
CA LEU A 126 38.23 -14.14 8.03
C LEU A 126 39.34 -15.11 8.43
N ARG A 127 39.11 -15.96 9.44
CA ARG A 127 40.12 -16.90 9.93
C ARG A 127 40.01 -18.25 9.21
N LYS A 128 38.83 -18.84 9.19
CA LYS A 128 38.59 -20.13 8.53
C LYS A 128 38.43 -20.01 7.01
N LYS A 129 37.97 -18.85 6.53
CA LYS A 129 37.69 -18.58 5.09
C LYS A 129 36.65 -19.53 4.52
N GLU A 130 35.64 -19.83 5.31
CA GLU A 130 34.53 -20.71 4.96
C GLU A 130 33.23 -19.92 4.84
N HIS A 131 32.23 -20.49 4.17
CA HIS A 131 30.88 -19.91 4.14
C HIS A 131 30.19 -20.09 5.49
N VAL A 132 29.41 -19.08 5.90
CA VAL A 132 28.52 -19.19 7.06
C VAL A 132 27.38 -20.14 6.72
N SER A 133 27.10 -21.09 7.62
CA SER A 133 26.01 -22.05 7.39
C SER A 133 24.65 -21.36 7.40
N LYS A 134 23.70 -21.90 6.62
CA LYS A 134 22.32 -21.38 6.55
C LYS A 134 21.64 -21.27 7.91
N GLN A 135 21.83 -22.27 8.78
CA GLN A 135 21.30 -22.25 10.15
C GLN A 135 21.79 -21.03 10.95
N LYS A 136 23.08 -20.66 10.80
CA LYS A 136 23.64 -19.47 11.46
C LYS A 136 23.12 -18.17 10.84
N LEU A 137 22.93 -18.14 9.52
CA LEU A 137 22.31 -17.00 8.83
C LEU A 137 20.86 -16.79 9.30
N PHE A 138 20.10 -17.87 9.44
CA PHE A 138 18.73 -17.85 9.99
C PHE A 138 18.69 -17.33 11.43
N GLN A 139 19.59 -17.80 12.31
CA GLN A 139 19.70 -17.30 13.68
C GLN A 139 20.02 -15.80 13.71
N ALA A 140 20.96 -15.34 12.88
CA ALA A 140 21.32 -13.93 12.79
C ALA A 140 20.16 -13.07 12.26
N ALA A 141 19.45 -13.55 11.24
CA ALA A 141 18.27 -12.87 10.69
C ALA A 141 17.12 -12.80 11.70
N SER A 142 16.86 -13.89 12.42
CA SER A 142 15.89 -13.94 13.51
C SER A 142 16.22 -12.94 14.61
N LEU A 143 17.49 -12.90 15.06
CA LEU A 143 17.92 -11.94 16.07
C LEU A 143 17.76 -10.51 15.57
N ARG A 144 18.16 -10.22 14.33
CA ARG A 144 17.96 -8.90 13.72
C ARG A 144 16.49 -8.53 13.68
N TYR A 145 15.63 -9.41 13.16
CA TYR A 145 14.19 -9.23 13.08
C TYR A 145 13.60 -8.84 14.44
N TYR A 146 13.81 -9.68 15.46
CA TYR A 146 13.25 -9.43 16.79
C TYR A 146 13.86 -8.21 17.49
N THR A 147 15.10 -7.81 17.19
CA THR A 147 15.75 -6.66 17.86
C THR A 147 15.48 -5.33 17.18
N THR A 148 15.30 -5.30 15.85
CA THR A 148 15.17 -4.05 15.09
C THR A 148 13.75 -3.74 14.63
N VAL A 149 12.87 -4.75 14.54
CA VAL A 149 11.50 -4.54 14.09
C VAL A 149 10.60 -4.16 15.28
N GLU A 150 9.88 -3.05 15.14
CA GLU A 150 8.95 -2.53 16.13
C GLU A 150 7.51 -2.78 15.69
N GLN A 151 6.76 -3.52 16.51
CA GLN A 151 5.38 -3.91 16.23
C GLN A 151 4.46 -2.74 15.88
N LYS A 152 4.64 -1.57 16.52
CA LYS A 152 3.81 -0.37 16.32
C LYS A 152 3.91 0.22 14.90
N PHE A 153 4.95 -0.11 14.15
CA PHE A 153 5.17 0.36 12.78
C PHE A 153 4.74 -0.67 11.72
N ILE A 154 4.26 -1.84 12.14
CA ILE A 154 3.64 -2.77 11.20
C ILE A 154 2.31 -2.19 10.71
N TYR A 155 2.17 -2.15 9.39
CA TYR A 155 1.00 -1.66 8.70
C TYR A 155 -0.20 -2.53 9.06
N ASN A 156 -1.17 -1.93 9.74
CA ASN A 156 -2.40 -2.59 10.14
C ASN A 156 -3.43 -2.56 9.00
N ARG A 157 -4.46 -3.40 9.09
CA ARG A 157 -5.57 -3.39 8.13
C ARG A 157 -6.19 -2.00 7.94
N PHE A 158 -6.24 -1.22 9.01
CA PHE A 158 -6.73 0.15 9.01
C PHE A 158 -5.78 1.01 9.84
N VAL A 159 -5.29 2.09 9.25
CA VAL A 159 -4.39 3.06 9.86
C VAL A 159 -5.07 4.43 9.80
N GLN A 160 -5.34 5.01 10.96
CA GLN A 160 -6.02 6.31 11.08
C GLN A 160 -5.00 7.45 11.06
N GLY A 161 -5.21 8.41 10.16
CA GLY A 161 -4.51 9.69 10.15
C GLY A 161 -5.14 10.70 11.10
N LYS A 162 -4.36 11.68 11.54
CA LYS A 162 -4.85 12.72 12.44
C LYS A 162 -5.80 13.67 11.71
N ILE A 163 -6.73 14.26 12.46
CA ILE A 163 -7.48 15.44 11.99
C ILE A 163 -6.55 16.65 12.08
N VAL A 164 -6.47 17.41 10.99
CA VAL A 164 -5.68 18.64 10.87
C VAL A 164 -6.55 19.77 10.30
N GLU A 165 -6.17 21.01 10.58
CA GLU A 165 -6.72 22.17 9.88
C GLU A 165 -6.13 22.25 8.48
N THR A 166 -6.97 22.62 7.52
CA THR A 166 -6.57 22.84 6.14
C THR A 166 -6.03 24.26 5.96
N PRO A 167 -5.25 24.54 4.91
CA PRO A 167 -4.85 25.89 4.58
C PRO A 167 -6.03 26.70 4.01
N ASP A 168 -5.91 28.03 4.03
CA ASP A 168 -7.00 28.97 3.70
C ASP A 168 -7.53 28.87 2.25
N ASP A 169 -6.78 28.25 1.34
CA ASP A 169 -7.16 28.05 -0.05
C ASP A 169 -8.11 26.86 -0.26
N ILE A 170 -8.24 25.97 0.73
CA ILE A 170 -9.15 24.82 0.71
C ILE A 170 -10.49 25.20 1.36
N ASN A 171 -11.59 24.97 0.64
CA ASN A 171 -12.95 25.36 1.02
C ASN A 171 -13.60 24.47 2.12
N SER A 172 -12.81 23.87 2.99
CA SER A 172 -13.29 23.04 4.11
C SER A 172 -12.30 23.14 5.24
N LYS A 173 -12.74 23.34 6.47
CA LYS A 173 -11.88 23.72 7.60
C LYS A 173 -10.92 22.62 8.07
N TYR A 174 -11.34 21.36 7.97
CA TYR A 174 -10.59 20.22 8.49
C TYR A 174 -10.35 19.17 7.42
N MET A 175 -9.26 18.44 7.57
CA MET A 175 -8.98 17.23 6.82
C MET A 175 -8.59 16.10 7.75
N THR A 176 -9.01 14.89 7.42
CA THR A 176 -8.46 13.66 7.99
C THR A 176 -8.16 12.69 6.87
N SER A 177 -7.30 11.72 7.16
CA SER A 177 -6.95 10.66 6.25
C SER A 177 -7.00 9.32 6.94
N TRP A 178 -7.09 8.26 6.16
CA TRP A 178 -6.89 6.90 6.65
C TRP A 178 -6.38 6.05 5.51
N SER A 179 -5.73 4.95 5.86
CA SER A 179 -5.28 3.97 4.88
C SER A 179 -5.74 2.59 5.32
N PHE A 180 -6.19 1.78 4.38
CA PHE A 180 -6.59 0.40 4.66
C PHE A 180 -5.96 -0.57 3.67
N TYR A 181 -5.71 -1.79 4.15
CA TYR A 181 -5.29 -2.90 3.30
C TYR A 181 -6.53 -3.69 2.91
N ASP A 182 -6.88 -3.69 1.63
CA ASP A 182 -8.02 -4.46 1.18
C ASP A 182 -7.65 -5.94 1.10
N VAL A 183 -8.46 -6.80 1.71
CA VAL A 183 -8.20 -8.25 1.78
C VAL A 183 -8.61 -8.97 0.50
N THR A 184 -9.46 -8.33 -0.32
CA THR A 184 -9.94 -8.89 -1.59
C THR A 184 -8.90 -8.65 -2.68
N TYR A 185 -8.41 -7.42 -2.78
CA TYR A 185 -7.38 -7.03 -3.75
C TYR A 185 -5.94 -7.22 -3.25
N ASN A 186 -5.75 -7.61 -1.98
CA ASN A 186 -4.46 -7.65 -1.28
C ASN A 186 -3.56 -6.44 -1.60
N ARG A 187 -4.09 -5.21 -1.51
CA ARG A 187 -3.30 -3.99 -1.76
C ARG A 187 -3.81 -2.80 -0.96
N PRO A 188 -2.97 -1.75 -0.78
CA PRO A 188 -3.31 -0.62 0.07
C PRO A 188 -4.15 0.43 -0.66
N PHE A 189 -5.05 1.06 0.09
CA PHE A 189 -5.82 2.22 -0.32
C PHE A 189 -5.53 3.37 0.64
N VAL A 190 -5.40 4.60 0.14
CA VAL A 190 -5.26 5.82 0.94
C VAL A 190 -6.46 6.71 0.68
N CYS A 191 -7.12 7.16 1.73
CA CYS A 191 -8.29 8.02 1.64
C CYS A 191 -8.07 9.33 2.38
N PHE A 192 -8.67 10.39 1.86
CA PHE A 192 -8.73 11.72 2.46
C PHE A 192 -10.18 12.16 2.53
N MET A 193 -10.56 12.79 3.62
CA MET A 193 -11.85 13.43 3.79
C MET A 193 -11.63 14.86 4.28
N TYR A 194 -12.08 15.80 3.45
CA TYR A 194 -12.20 17.21 3.79
C TYR A 194 -13.61 17.47 4.30
N PHE A 195 -13.73 18.18 5.42
CA PHE A 195 -15.01 18.36 6.07
C PHE A 195 -15.07 19.63 6.89
N ASP A 196 -16.29 20.10 7.10
CA ASP A 196 -16.62 21.08 8.11
C ASP A 196 -17.32 20.41 9.28
N THR A 197 -17.41 21.10 10.41
CA THR A 197 -18.18 20.65 11.56
C THR A 197 -19.23 21.68 11.92
N GLY A 198 -20.23 21.26 12.69
CA GLY A 198 -21.15 22.14 13.37
C GLY A 198 -20.45 23.03 14.40
N ARG A 199 -21.24 23.62 15.30
CA ARG A 199 -20.69 24.47 16.36
C ARG A 199 -19.94 23.62 17.38
N GLY A 200 -18.73 24.02 17.76
CA GLY A 200 -17.96 23.37 18.81
C GLY A 200 -16.49 23.19 18.46
N ASN A 201 -15.73 22.65 19.41
CA ASN A 201 -14.36 22.25 19.18
C ASN A 201 -14.33 20.89 18.44
N ILE A 202 -13.43 20.74 17.46
CA ILE A 202 -13.18 19.49 16.74
C ILE A 202 -12.91 18.30 17.68
N ASP A 203 -12.36 18.56 18.87
CA ASP A 203 -12.13 17.55 19.91
C ASP A 203 -13.41 16.81 20.32
N ASN A 204 -14.57 17.46 20.24
CA ASN A 204 -15.87 16.86 20.56
C ASN A 204 -16.30 15.81 19.53
N TYR A 205 -15.83 15.92 18.28
CA TYR A 205 -16.22 15.05 17.16
C TYR A 205 -15.16 14.00 16.82
N ARG A 206 -13.92 14.18 17.30
CA ARG A 206 -12.76 13.38 16.87
C ARG A 206 -12.96 11.87 17.03
N ASN A 207 -13.41 11.44 18.20
CA ASN A 207 -13.57 10.00 18.48
C ASN A 207 -14.65 9.39 17.58
N ASP A 208 -15.79 10.08 17.44
CA ASP A 208 -16.88 9.63 16.57
C ASP A 208 -16.43 9.54 15.11
N ILE A 209 -15.66 10.53 14.62
CA ILE A 209 -15.08 10.50 13.28
C ILE A 209 -14.19 9.27 13.10
N TYR A 210 -13.24 9.04 14.02
CA TYR A 210 -12.33 7.88 13.92
C TYR A 210 -13.08 6.55 13.99
N ASP A 211 -14.07 6.43 14.86
CA ASP A 211 -14.88 5.22 14.98
C ASP A 211 -15.74 4.98 13.74
N VAL A 212 -16.35 6.03 13.16
CA VAL A 212 -17.13 5.91 11.94
C VAL A 212 -16.26 5.51 10.75
N LEU A 213 -15.10 6.14 10.56
CA LEU A 213 -14.17 5.82 9.48
C LEU A 213 -13.70 4.37 9.58
N LYS A 214 -13.25 3.95 10.76
CA LYS A 214 -12.81 2.57 11.01
C LYS A 214 -13.87 1.52 10.72
N ASN A 215 -15.15 1.82 10.97
CA ASN A 215 -16.25 0.87 10.80
C ASN A 215 -16.96 0.95 9.44
N SER A 216 -16.68 1.99 8.64
CA SER A 216 -17.42 2.27 7.40
C SER A 216 -16.53 2.34 6.16
N ALA A 217 -15.22 2.51 6.34
CA ALA A 217 -14.26 2.79 5.27
C ALA A 217 -12.98 1.92 5.37
N ASP A 218 -13.12 0.68 5.84
CA ASP A 218 -12.01 -0.28 6.06
C ASP A 218 -11.80 -1.30 4.92
N ARG A 219 -12.47 -1.09 3.79
CA ARG A 219 -12.47 -1.98 2.63
C ARG A 219 -12.91 -1.25 1.37
N HIS A 220 -12.60 -1.84 0.22
CA HIS A 220 -13.06 -1.36 -1.07
C HIS A 220 -14.60 -1.47 -1.19
N MET A 221 -15.22 -0.39 -1.63
CA MET A 221 -16.62 -0.28 -2.03
C MET A 221 -16.80 0.91 -2.98
N ALA A 222 -18.00 1.14 -3.52
CA ALA A 222 -18.26 2.34 -4.30
C ALA A 222 -18.05 3.61 -3.44
N LEU A 223 -17.35 4.61 -3.98
CA LEU A 223 -16.90 5.77 -3.18
C LEU A 223 -18.07 6.63 -2.69
N ASP A 224 -19.09 6.81 -3.52
CA ASP A 224 -20.35 7.49 -3.17
C ASP A 224 -21.09 6.78 -2.02
N THR A 225 -21.10 5.45 -2.03
CA THR A 225 -21.70 4.62 -0.98
C THR A 225 -20.93 4.77 0.34
N MET A 226 -19.59 4.79 0.27
CA MET A 226 -18.74 5.08 1.43
C MET A 226 -19.00 6.48 1.98
N ALA A 227 -19.06 7.48 1.10
CA ALA A 227 -19.28 8.88 1.44
C ALA A 227 -20.63 9.09 2.13
N TYR A 228 -21.72 8.54 1.56
CA TYR A 228 -23.04 8.55 2.19
C TYR A 228 -23.05 7.79 3.53
N GLY A 229 -22.35 6.67 3.62
CA GLY A 229 -22.26 5.88 4.86
C GLY A 229 -21.55 6.62 6.00
N ILE A 230 -20.51 7.40 5.70
CA ILE A 230 -19.79 8.25 6.65
C ILE A 230 -20.70 9.41 7.08
N ASP A 231 -21.21 10.16 6.12
CA ASP A 231 -22.05 11.35 6.32
C ASP A 231 -23.30 11.03 7.17
N ARG A 232 -23.98 9.92 6.86
CA ARG A 232 -25.16 9.47 7.63
C ARG A 232 -24.84 9.17 9.09
N LYS A 233 -23.64 8.70 9.42
CA LYS A 233 -23.26 8.32 10.79
C LYS A 233 -22.70 9.47 11.62
N LEU A 234 -22.36 10.60 10.99
CA LEU A 234 -21.82 11.77 11.68
C LEU A 234 -22.79 12.95 11.56
N GLN A 235 -23.53 13.24 12.63
CA GLN A 235 -24.64 14.21 12.56
C GLN A 235 -24.22 15.67 12.39
N ASP A 236 -23.14 16.06 13.05
CA ASP A 236 -22.61 17.44 13.08
C ASP A 236 -21.25 17.55 12.38
N VAL A 237 -20.94 16.61 11.50
CA VAL A 237 -19.77 16.64 10.61
C VAL A 237 -20.30 16.64 9.19
N PHE A 238 -19.78 17.54 8.35
CA PHE A 238 -20.25 17.76 7.00
C PHE A 238 -19.10 17.48 6.03
N PRO A 239 -18.91 16.21 5.59
CA PRO A 239 -17.94 15.87 4.58
C PRO A 239 -18.18 16.63 3.28
N LYS A 240 -17.17 17.27 2.71
CA LYS A 240 -17.28 18.08 1.50
C LYS A 240 -16.59 17.48 0.30
N HIS A 241 -15.51 16.76 0.54
CA HIS A 241 -14.73 16.10 -0.49
C HIS A 241 -14.10 14.83 0.09
N ILE A 242 -14.27 13.71 -0.61
CA ILE A 242 -13.56 12.47 -0.32
C ILE A 242 -12.76 12.07 -1.55
N LYS A 243 -11.46 11.84 -1.33
CA LYS A 243 -10.51 11.35 -2.32
C LYS A 243 -9.99 10.00 -1.88
N ARG A 244 -9.94 9.03 -2.80
CA ARG A 244 -9.38 7.70 -2.56
C ARG A 244 -8.36 7.37 -3.63
N ILE A 245 -7.18 6.98 -3.18
CA ILE A 245 -6.07 6.46 -3.99
C ILE A 245 -6.02 4.95 -3.82
N ASP A 246 -6.12 4.24 -4.94
CA ASP A 246 -5.89 2.80 -5.06
C ASP A 246 -4.45 2.57 -5.54
N LEU A 247 -3.62 1.93 -4.70
CA LEU A 247 -2.20 1.70 -4.96
C LEU A 247 -1.96 0.35 -5.62
N GLY A 248 -2.33 0.22 -6.88
CA GLY A 248 -1.92 -0.91 -7.71
C GLY A 248 -2.89 -1.22 -8.85
N PRO A 249 -2.64 -2.33 -9.57
CA PRO A 249 -1.55 -3.29 -9.35
C PRO A 249 -0.13 -2.78 -9.68
N LEU A 250 0.88 -3.44 -9.12
CA LEU A 250 2.28 -3.38 -9.55
C LEU A 250 2.53 -4.47 -10.60
N HIS A 251 2.63 -4.06 -11.86
CA HIS A 251 2.90 -4.95 -12.99
C HIS A 251 4.39 -5.29 -13.04
N ASN A 252 4.71 -6.58 -13.02
CA ASN A 252 6.08 -7.07 -13.06
C ASN A 252 6.15 -8.53 -13.55
N VAL A 253 7.36 -9.09 -13.61
CA VAL A 253 7.63 -10.45 -14.09
C VAL A 253 6.93 -11.56 -13.28
N PHE A 254 6.60 -11.31 -12.01
CA PHE A 254 5.95 -12.29 -11.14
C PHE A 254 4.42 -12.31 -11.30
N ALA A 255 3.85 -11.26 -11.88
CA ALA A 255 2.40 -11.14 -12.04
C ALA A 255 1.83 -12.23 -12.95
N LYS A 256 0.63 -12.69 -12.59
CA LYS A 256 -0.14 -13.79 -13.16
C LYS A 256 -1.62 -13.37 -13.13
N ASP A 257 -1.92 -12.29 -13.83
CA ASP A 257 -3.26 -11.73 -13.98
C ASP A 257 -3.73 -11.71 -15.44
N GLU A 258 -4.93 -11.18 -15.67
CA GLU A 258 -5.50 -10.99 -17.01
C GLU A 258 -5.37 -9.53 -17.50
N ASN A 259 -4.57 -8.71 -16.82
CA ASN A 259 -4.43 -7.30 -17.14
C ASN A 259 -3.63 -7.10 -18.44
N VAL A 260 -4.18 -6.34 -19.37
CA VAL A 260 -3.55 -6.03 -20.67
C VAL A 260 -2.16 -5.42 -20.50
N MET A 261 -1.96 -4.56 -19.48
CA MET A 261 -0.66 -3.97 -19.18
C MET A 261 0.34 -5.03 -18.72
N THR A 262 -0.05 -5.89 -17.78
CA THR A 262 0.79 -7.00 -17.31
C THR A 262 1.20 -7.88 -18.46
N HIS A 263 0.25 -8.34 -19.28
CA HIS A 263 0.53 -9.19 -20.43
C HIS A 263 1.45 -8.54 -21.45
N THR A 264 1.32 -7.23 -21.67
CA THR A 264 2.21 -6.48 -22.58
C THR A 264 3.65 -6.50 -22.07
N ILE A 265 3.86 -6.29 -20.76
CA ILE A 265 5.18 -6.34 -20.14
C ILE A 265 5.75 -7.77 -20.19
N LEU A 266 4.95 -8.77 -19.79
CA LEU A 266 5.39 -10.18 -19.80
C LEU A 266 5.76 -10.66 -21.22
N ASP A 267 5.00 -10.29 -22.25
CA ASP A 267 5.31 -10.59 -23.64
C ASP A 267 6.61 -9.90 -24.10
N GLY A 268 6.80 -8.63 -23.72
CA GLY A 268 8.04 -7.90 -23.97
C GLY A 268 9.27 -8.55 -23.32
N ILE A 269 9.13 -9.04 -22.09
CA ILE A 269 10.17 -9.80 -21.38
C ILE A 269 10.46 -11.13 -22.10
N ALA A 270 9.42 -11.89 -22.44
CA ALA A 270 9.56 -13.18 -23.12
C ALA A 270 10.26 -13.05 -24.48
N LYS A 271 9.99 -11.97 -25.21
CA LYS A 271 10.63 -11.62 -26.49
C LYS A 271 11.99 -10.94 -26.34
N LYS A 272 12.45 -10.66 -25.12
CA LYS A 272 13.70 -9.96 -24.81
C LYS A 272 13.77 -8.53 -25.38
N GLU A 273 12.63 -7.87 -25.51
CA GLU A 273 12.52 -6.46 -25.93
C GLU A 273 12.80 -5.49 -24.77
N ILE A 274 12.57 -5.98 -23.55
CA ILE A 274 12.77 -5.33 -22.24
C ILE A 274 13.31 -6.36 -21.23
N GLY A 275 13.88 -5.90 -20.11
CA GLY A 275 14.53 -6.74 -19.09
C GLY A 275 13.57 -7.25 -17.99
N LEU A 276 14.04 -8.16 -17.14
CA LEU A 276 13.24 -8.75 -16.04
C LEU A 276 12.91 -7.73 -14.95
N GLU A 277 13.76 -6.71 -14.81
CA GLU A 277 13.61 -5.51 -13.97
C GLU A 277 12.46 -4.59 -14.37
N SER A 278 11.84 -4.85 -15.53
CA SER A 278 10.76 -4.02 -16.04
C SER A 278 9.54 -4.07 -15.14
N PHE A 279 9.01 -2.90 -14.81
CA PHE A 279 7.80 -2.76 -14.02
C PHE A 279 6.93 -1.60 -14.51
N ALA A 280 5.66 -1.61 -14.13
CA ALA A 280 4.78 -0.46 -14.22
C ALA A 280 3.85 -0.45 -13.00
N PHE A 281 3.47 0.73 -12.55
CA PHE A 281 2.56 0.92 -11.42
C PHE A 281 1.26 1.54 -11.92
N SER A 282 0.15 0.81 -11.79
CA SER A 282 -1.18 1.36 -12.00
C SER A 282 -1.68 2.03 -10.73
N LEU A 283 -2.28 3.21 -10.87
CA LEU A 283 -2.84 3.95 -9.74
C LEU A 283 -4.19 4.53 -10.16
N LYS A 284 -5.20 4.44 -9.30
CA LYS A 284 -6.51 5.05 -9.56
C LYS A 284 -6.84 6.02 -8.45
N ILE A 285 -7.26 7.23 -8.83
CA ILE A 285 -7.81 8.22 -7.92
C ILE A 285 -9.30 8.36 -8.21
N ASP A 286 -10.11 8.05 -7.21
CA ASP A 286 -11.53 8.32 -7.21
C ASP A 286 -11.81 9.52 -6.29
N GLU A 287 -12.56 10.50 -6.78
CA GLU A 287 -12.96 11.68 -6.01
C GLU A 287 -14.48 11.88 -6.05
N VAL A 288 -15.05 12.33 -4.94
CA VAL A 288 -16.45 12.72 -4.85
C VAL A 288 -16.60 13.99 -4.01
N TYR A 289 -17.40 14.93 -4.50
CA TYR A 289 -17.65 16.22 -3.88
C TYR A 289 -19.12 16.34 -3.47
N SER A 290 -19.38 17.10 -2.42
CA SER A 290 -20.75 17.48 -2.03
C SER A 290 -21.16 18.77 -2.76
N GLY A 291 -22.12 18.68 -3.67
CA GLY A 291 -22.61 19.85 -4.41
C GLY A 291 -23.70 20.64 -3.67
N SER A 292 -24.49 19.98 -2.81
CA SER A 292 -25.56 20.60 -2.02
C SER A 292 -25.91 19.78 -0.79
N GLU A 293 -26.89 20.21 -0.01
CA GLU A 293 -27.36 19.49 1.19
C GLU A 293 -28.86 19.19 1.13
N PHE A 294 -29.28 18.14 1.82
CA PHE A 294 -30.69 17.80 2.02
C PHE A 294 -30.95 17.37 3.46
N LYS A 295 -32.22 17.37 3.89
CA LYS A 295 -32.60 16.92 5.22
C LYS A 295 -33.27 15.55 5.17
N GLU A 296 -32.78 14.62 5.95
CA GLU A 296 -33.34 13.28 6.10
C GLU A 296 -33.80 13.05 7.56
N GLY A 297 -34.91 12.32 7.74
CA GLY A 297 -35.43 11.96 9.06
C GLY A 297 -36.82 12.54 9.39
N SER A 298 -37.36 12.11 10.54
CA SER A 298 -38.66 12.55 11.04
C SER A 298 -38.61 13.99 11.55
N TYR A 299 -39.78 14.62 11.78
CA TYR A 299 -39.90 16.01 12.24
C TYR A 299 -39.04 16.33 13.49
N PHE A 300 -38.86 15.34 14.38
CA PHE A 300 -38.12 15.47 15.63
C PHE A 300 -36.65 15.00 15.56
N SER A 301 -36.20 14.46 14.43
CA SER A 301 -34.85 13.88 14.26
C SER A 301 -34.32 14.12 12.84
N LYS A 302 -34.33 15.38 12.39
CA LYS A 302 -33.82 15.76 11.06
C LYS A 302 -32.31 15.92 11.13
N GLN A 303 -31.60 15.17 10.29
CA GLN A 303 -30.17 15.35 10.03
C GLN A 303 -30.00 16.04 8.68
N THR A 304 -29.00 16.91 8.58
CA THR A 304 -28.55 17.48 7.31
C THR A 304 -27.50 16.54 6.72
N LEU A 305 -27.73 16.08 5.49
CA LEU A 305 -26.85 15.20 4.75
C LEU A 305 -26.37 15.88 3.47
N GLN A 306 -25.24 15.42 2.97
CA GLN A 306 -24.58 15.89 1.78
C GLN A 306 -25.16 15.19 0.55
N LYS A 307 -25.45 15.96 -0.48
CA LYS A 307 -25.79 15.45 -1.81
C LYS A 307 -24.51 15.34 -2.62
N TRP A 308 -24.05 14.10 -2.78
CA TRP A 308 -22.84 13.76 -3.50
C TRP A 308 -23.02 13.85 -5.02
N ASP A 309 -22.04 14.44 -5.69
CA ASP A 309 -21.95 14.46 -7.15
C ASP A 309 -21.49 13.10 -7.70
N TYR A 310 -21.34 13.00 -9.02
CA TYR A 310 -20.81 11.80 -9.65
C TYR A 310 -19.35 11.58 -9.23
N VAL A 311 -18.97 10.31 -9.07
CA VAL A 311 -17.58 9.94 -8.76
C VAL A 311 -16.70 10.22 -9.99
N ILE A 312 -15.71 11.08 -9.81
CA ILE A 312 -14.67 11.35 -10.78
C ILE A 312 -13.63 10.23 -10.66
N LYS A 313 -13.30 9.57 -11.77
CA LYS A 313 -12.32 8.47 -11.81
C LYS A 313 -11.13 8.88 -12.65
N GLN A 314 -9.94 8.77 -12.09
CA GLN A 314 -8.70 9.18 -12.72
C GLN A 314 -7.68 8.04 -12.68
N PRO A 315 -7.59 7.23 -13.74
CA PRO A 315 -6.54 6.23 -13.86
C PRO A 315 -5.22 6.88 -14.29
N TYR A 316 -4.13 6.42 -13.67
CA TYR A 316 -2.76 6.86 -13.89
C TYR A 316 -1.84 5.66 -14.03
N VAL A 317 -0.74 5.85 -14.75
CA VAL A 317 0.30 4.86 -14.96
C VAL A 317 1.64 5.51 -14.69
N PHE A 318 2.47 4.83 -13.92
CA PHE A 318 3.85 5.23 -13.63
C PHE A 318 4.78 4.12 -14.09
N ALA A 319 5.70 4.40 -14.99
CA ALA A 319 6.61 3.36 -15.48
C ALA A 319 7.92 3.96 -16.00
N PRO A 320 9.00 3.17 -16.07
CA PRO A 320 10.21 3.62 -16.71
C PRO A 320 10.02 3.93 -18.20
N HIS A 321 10.86 4.80 -18.75
CA HIS A 321 10.67 5.36 -20.09
C HIS A 321 10.50 4.28 -21.17
N ARG A 322 11.31 3.22 -21.10
CA ARG A 322 11.27 2.11 -22.05
C ARG A 322 9.92 1.37 -22.01
N ILE A 323 9.32 1.26 -20.84
CA ILE A 323 8.02 0.60 -20.65
C ILE A 323 6.90 1.48 -21.19
N ILE A 324 6.97 2.79 -20.98
CA ILE A 324 6.03 3.74 -21.59
C ILE A 324 6.04 3.62 -23.11
N GLN A 325 7.23 3.56 -23.74
CA GLN A 325 7.35 3.35 -25.19
C GLN A 325 6.71 2.03 -25.65
N LEU A 326 6.95 0.94 -24.92
CA LEU A 326 6.36 -0.36 -25.22
C LEU A 326 4.83 -0.31 -25.13
N LEU A 327 4.27 0.32 -24.10
CA LEU A 327 2.83 0.44 -23.91
C LEU A 327 2.17 1.28 -25.00
N TYR A 328 2.79 2.37 -25.47
CA TYR A 328 2.27 3.12 -26.62
C TYR A 328 2.29 2.32 -27.92
N ASP A 329 3.30 1.47 -28.14
CA ASP A 329 3.40 0.63 -29.34
C ASP A 329 2.41 -0.54 -29.32
N LYS A 330 2.28 -1.21 -28.17
CA LYS A 330 1.57 -2.50 -28.06
C LYS A 330 0.16 -2.38 -27.47
N ALA A 331 -0.11 -1.38 -26.64
CA ALA A 331 -1.37 -1.20 -25.93
C ALA A 331 -1.86 0.26 -25.95
N PRO A 332 -1.95 0.92 -27.13
CA PRO A 332 -2.29 2.34 -27.22
C PRO A 332 -3.70 2.67 -26.69
N GLU A 333 -4.64 1.73 -26.76
CA GLU A 333 -6.00 1.91 -26.25
C GLU A 333 -6.01 2.15 -24.74
N LEU A 334 -5.22 1.39 -23.97
CA LEU A 334 -5.09 1.56 -22.53
C LEU A 334 -4.54 2.95 -22.18
N MET A 335 -3.62 3.46 -23.00
CA MET A 335 -3.01 4.77 -22.79
C MET A 335 -4.00 5.92 -23.02
N ASN A 336 -4.99 5.72 -23.89
CA ASN A 336 -6.02 6.71 -24.20
C ASN A 336 -7.07 6.85 -23.08
N GLU A 337 -7.17 5.87 -22.18
CA GLU A 337 -8.10 5.89 -21.05
C GLU A 337 -7.54 6.64 -19.83
N LEU A 338 -6.25 6.97 -19.83
CA LEU A 338 -5.58 7.63 -18.71
C LEU A 338 -6.05 9.08 -18.53
N ALA A 339 -6.17 9.51 -17.27
CA ALA A 339 -6.53 10.90 -16.95
C ALA A 339 -5.45 11.90 -17.36
N LYS A 340 -4.19 11.46 -17.34
CA LYS A 340 -3.01 12.19 -17.82
C LYS A 340 -2.09 11.21 -18.54
N PRO A 341 -1.20 11.70 -19.43
CA PRO A 341 -0.13 10.86 -19.97
C PRO A 341 0.65 10.17 -18.83
N PRO A 342 1.23 8.97 -19.06
CA PRO A 342 1.96 8.25 -18.03
C PRO A 342 3.12 9.07 -17.47
N PHE A 343 3.37 8.89 -16.18
CA PHE A 343 4.48 9.52 -15.48
C PHE A 343 5.71 8.63 -15.58
N GLN A 344 6.82 9.22 -16.01
CA GLN A 344 8.08 8.51 -16.10
C GLN A 344 8.68 8.29 -14.71
N LEU A 345 9.11 7.05 -14.44
CA LEU A 345 9.91 6.68 -13.27
C LEU A 345 11.34 6.34 -13.69
N SER A 346 12.24 6.25 -12.71
CA SER A 346 13.60 5.73 -12.94
C SER A 346 13.58 4.21 -13.16
N ASP A 347 14.47 3.73 -14.02
CA ASP A 347 14.69 2.29 -14.22
C ASP A 347 15.19 1.64 -12.92
N LEU A 348 14.79 0.39 -12.67
CA LEU A 348 15.39 -0.42 -11.62
C LEU A 348 16.73 -0.96 -12.12
N VAL A 349 17.82 -0.68 -11.40
CA VAL A 349 19.16 -1.15 -11.75
C VAL A 349 19.47 -2.41 -10.97
N ILE A 350 19.51 -3.56 -11.66
CA ILE A 350 20.00 -4.80 -11.07
C ILE A 350 21.53 -4.81 -11.13
N ASP A 351 22.19 -4.78 -9.97
CA ASP A 351 23.61 -5.11 -9.89
C ASP A 351 23.78 -6.57 -10.33
N LYS A 352 24.60 -6.83 -11.36
CA LYS A 352 24.89 -8.20 -11.81
C LYS A 352 25.45 -9.00 -10.63
N ILE A 353 24.68 -9.98 -10.16
CA ILE A 353 25.10 -11.00 -9.18
C ILE A 353 26.27 -11.81 -9.74
#